data_AF-A0A2D9GA09-F1
#
_entry.id   AF-A0A2D9GA09-F1
#
_cell.length_a   1.000
_cell.length_b   1.000
_cell.length_c   1.000
_cell.angle_alpha   90.00
_cell.angle_beta   90.00
_cell.angle_gamma   90.00
#
_symmetry.space_group_name_H-M   'P 1'
#
loop_
_entity.id
_entity.type
_entity.pdbx_description
1 polymer ?
#
loop_
_entity_poly.entity_id
_entity_poly.type
_entity_poly.pdbx_seq_one_letter_code
_entity_poly.pdbx_strand_id
1 'polypeptide(L)'
;MIKSFFSNFRGLFVASGFFWILFILHIVLASFELWFLFKIVAILILLSSHFHSLIAFYFSNLKNKNENIFMVYLTSIFSVIYSIGYWYAVNDMSFEIWILFTGLIPFFISSLIIRYLITDN
;
A
#
# COMPACT_ATOMS: atom_id res chain seq x y z
N MET A 1 -14.35 22.55 -8.47
CA MET A 1 -14.03 21.31 -9.20
C MET A 1 -12.69 20.71 -8.75
N ILE A 2 -11.57 21.43 -8.87
CA ILE A 2 -10.22 20.92 -8.51
C ILE A 2 -10.10 20.49 -7.03
N LYS A 3 -10.67 21.25 -6.09
CA LYS A 3 -10.66 20.89 -4.65
C LYS A 3 -11.36 19.56 -4.34
N SER A 4 -12.40 19.19 -5.09
CA SER A 4 -13.15 17.93 -4.88
C SER A 4 -12.41 16.73 -5.47
N PHE A 5 -11.66 16.92 -6.56
CA PHE A 5 -10.80 15.86 -7.09
C PHE A 5 -9.68 15.52 -6.10
N PHE A 6 -8.94 16.52 -5.61
CA PHE A 6 -7.86 16.27 -4.64
C PHE A 6 -8.35 15.72 -3.30
N SER A 7 -9.53 16.13 -2.81
CA SER A 7 -10.11 15.50 -1.61
C SER A 7 -10.39 14.03 -1.83
N ASN A 8 -10.88 13.69 -3.03
CA ASN A 8 -11.26 12.32 -3.37
C ASN A 8 -10.06 11.39 -3.49
N PHE A 9 -8.85 11.89 -3.80
CA PHE A 9 -7.63 11.08 -3.92
C PHE A 9 -6.64 11.24 -2.76
N ARG A 10 -6.99 12.00 -1.72
CA ARG A 10 -6.12 12.27 -0.57
C ARG A 10 -5.55 10.98 0.03
N GLY A 11 -6.38 9.97 0.26
CA GLY A 11 -5.98 8.70 0.84
C GLY A 11 -4.90 7.99 0.01
N LEU A 12 -5.09 7.92 -1.31
CA LEU A 12 -4.12 7.38 -2.24
C LEU A 12 -2.79 8.13 -2.18
N PHE A 13 -2.81 9.47 -2.22
CA PHE A 13 -1.58 10.27 -2.17
C PHE A 13 -0.83 10.08 -0.85
N VAL A 14 -1.53 10.04 0.28
CA VAL A 14 -0.91 9.82 1.60
C VAL A 14 -0.28 8.42 1.68
N ALA A 15 -1.03 7.38 1.30
CA ALA A 15 -0.54 6.00 1.37
C ALA A 15 0.64 5.77 0.42
N SER A 16 0.56 6.24 -0.84
CA SER A 16 1.65 6.10 -1.81
C SER A 16 2.84 6.98 -1.46
N GLY A 17 2.62 8.19 -0.96
CA GLY A 17 3.69 9.06 -0.46
C GLY A 17 4.44 8.42 0.70
N PHE A 18 3.72 7.83 1.66
CA PHE A 18 4.31 7.08 2.77
C PHE A 18 5.16 5.91 2.28
N PHE A 19 4.64 5.09 1.35
CA PHE A 19 5.40 4.00 0.74
C PHE A 19 6.70 4.49 0.09
N TRP A 20 6.63 5.54 -0.74
CA TRP A 20 7.80 6.08 -1.44
C TRP A 20 8.84 6.67 -0.48
N ILE A 21 8.41 7.34 0.59
CA ILE A 21 9.32 7.84 1.63
C ILE A 21 10.07 6.66 2.26
N LEU A 22 9.35 5.59 2.63
CA LEU A 22 9.99 4.40 3.19
C LEU A 22 10.94 3.74 2.19
N PHE A 23 10.56 3.64 0.92
CA PHE A 23 11.39 3.06 -0.13
C PHE A 23 12.70 3.86 -0.34
N ILE A 24 12.61 5.19 -0.42
CA ILE A 24 13.80 6.06 -0.51
C ILE A 24 14.66 5.91 0.75
N LEU A 25 14.04 5.91 1.92
CA LEU A 25 14.74 5.76 3.19
C LEU A 25 15.47 4.41 3.25
N HIS A 26 14.88 3.33 2.76
CA HIS A 26 15.51 2.02 2.67
C HIS A 26 16.79 2.04 1.83
N ILE A 27 16.77 2.71 0.67
CA ILE A 27 17.96 2.89 -0.18
C ILE A 27 19.04 3.72 0.54
N VAL A 28 18.65 4.83 1.15
CA VAL A 28 19.58 5.73 1.86
C VAL A 28 20.23 4.99 3.03
N LEU A 29 19.46 4.26 3.84
CA LEU A 29 20.00 3.50 4.97
C LEU A 29 20.97 2.39 4.54
N ALA A 30 20.71 1.73 3.41
CA ALA A 30 21.64 0.78 2.82
C ALA A 30 22.96 1.45 2.42
N SER A 31 22.90 2.64 1.81
CA SER A 31 24.11 3.39 1.40
C SER A 31 25.00 3.85 2.57
N PHE A 32 24.44 3.99 3.76
CA PHE A 32 25.17 4.33 4.99
C PHE A 32 25.48 3.11 5.87
N GLU A 33 25.25 1.89 5.38
CA GLU A 33 25.49 0.63 6.11
C GLU A 33 24.73 0.53 7.46
N LEU A 34 23.61 1.24 7.60
CA LEU A 34 22.79 1.26 8.82
C LEU A 34 21.84 0.04 8.88
N TRP A 35 22.41 -1.17 8.93
CA TRP A 35 21.70 -2.45 8.74
C TRP A 35 20.52 -2.69 9.69
N PHE A 36 20.60 -2.21 10.94
CA PHE A 36 19.49 -2.35 11.89
C PHE A 36 18.28 -1.52 11.45
N LEU A 37 18.48 -0.24 11.14
CA LEU A 37 17.41 0.65 10.68
C LEU A 37 16.88 0.22 9.31
N PHE A 38 17.77 -0.23 8.43
CA PHE A 38 17.41 -0.80 7.13
C PHE A 38 16.37 -1.91 7.27
N LYS A 39 16.60 -2.87 8.18
CA LYS A 39 15.67 -3.99 8.44
C LYS A 39 14.32 -3.50 8.98
N ILE A 40 14.33 -2.51 9.88
CA ILE A 40 13.09 -1.91 10.40
C ILE A 40 12.28 -1.28 9.25
N VAL A 41 12.94 -0.50 8.39
CA VAL A 41 12.26 0.15 7.27
C VAL A 41 11.75 -0.89 6.26
N ALA A 42 12.49 -1.97 6.00
CA ALA A 42 12.00 -3.06 5.16
C ALA A 42 10.68 -3.67 5.68
N ILE A 43 10.56 -3.87 7.00
CA ILE A 43 9.30 -4.33 7.63
C ILE A 43 8.19 -3.29 7.44
N LEU A 44 8.48 -2.00 7.58
CA LEU A 44 7.50 -0.94 7.33
C LEU A 44 7.07 -0.89 5.86
N ILE A 45 7.96 -1.14 4.91
CA ILE A 45 7.63 -1.25 3.48
C ILE A 45 6.71 -2.45 3.26
N LEU A 46 6.98 -3.60 3.87
CA LEU A 46 6.10 -4.77 3.81
C LEU A 46 4.69 -4.42 4.30
N LEU A 47 4.57 -3.76 5.46
CA LEU A 47 3.27 -3.34 5.97
C LEU A 47 2.60 -2.33 5.02
N SER A 48 3.33 -1.32 4.56
CA SER A 48 2.80 -0.29 3.67
C SER A 48 2.40 -0.84 2.30
N SER A 49 3.04 -1.89 1.80
CA SER A 49 2.74 -2.50 0.50
C SER A 49 1.53 -3.43 0.58
N HIS A 50 1.37 -4.18 1.67
CA HIS A 50 0.28 -5.14 1.83
C HIS A 50 -1.01 -4.50 2.37
N PHE A 51 -0.88 -3.49 3.24
CA PHE A 51 -2.00 -2.77 3.84
C PHE A 51 -2.24 -1.39 3.21
N HIS A 52 -1.73 -1.14 2.00
CA HIS A 52 -1.83 0.16 1.33
C HIS A 52 -3.29 0.64 1.25
N SER A 53 -4.21 -0.23 0.85
CA SER A 53 -5.64 0.09 0.78
C SER A 53 -6.24 0.48 2.12
N LEU A 54 -5.81 -0.15 3.22
CA LEU A 54 -6.27 0.18 4.56
C LEU A 54 -5.80 1.56 4.98
N ILE A 55 -4.52 1.86 4.73
CA ILE A 55 -3.92 3.16 5.00
C ILE A 55 -4.66 4.23 4.17
N ALA A 56 -4.84 4.00 2.88
CA ALA A 56 -5.53 4.93 2.00
C ALA A 56 -6.98 5.17 2.43
N PHE A 57 -7.70 4.11 2.79
CA PHE A 57 -9.06 4.21 3.35
C PHE A 57 -9.09 5.08 4.60
N TYR A 58 -8.21 4.82 5.58
CA TYR A 58 -8.16 5.58 6.84
C TYR A 58 -7.88 7.07 6.62
N PHE A 59 -7.00 7.41 5.67
CA PHE A 59 -6.62 8.80 5.38
C PHE A 59 -7.50 9.49 4.31
N SER A 60 -8.46 8.78 3.71
CA SER A 60 -9.34 9.33 2.68
C SER A 60 -10.32 10.36 3.26
N ASN A 61 -10.83 10.11 4.48
CA ASN A 61 -11.89 10.89 5.12
C ASN A 61 -13.14 11.10 4.23
N LEU A 62 -13.45 10.14 3.34
CA LEU A 62 -14.62 10.22 2.47
C LEU A 62 -15.89 9.88 3.26
N LYS A 63 -16.94 10.68 3.07
CA LYS A 63 -18.23 10.51 3.76
C LYS A 63 -19.13 9.47 3.11
N ASN A 64 -18.99 9.29 1.79
CA ASN A 64 -19.84 8.40 1.03
C ASN A 64 -19.24 6.99 0.98
N LYS A 65 -20.06 5.99 1.33
CA LYS A 65 -19.71 4.57 1.27
C LYS A 65 -19.23 4.13 -0.12
N ASN A 66 -19.90 4.56 -1.19
CA ASN A 66 -19.53 4.21 -2.55
C ASN A 66 -18.17 4.79 -2.95
N GLU A 67 -17.84 5.99 -2.48
CA GLU A 67 -16.53 6.61 -2.71
C GLU A 67 -15.42 5.89 -1.94
N ASN A 68 -15.69 5.44 -0.71
CA ASN A 68 -14.76 4.61 0.05
C ASN A 68 -14.50 3.26 -0.62
N ILE A 69 -15.55 2.58 -1.10
CA ILE A 69 -15.42 1.33 -1.84
C ILE A 69 -14.58 1.53 -3.12
N PHE A 70 -14.87 2.59 -3.89
CA PHE A 70 -14.09 2.95 -5.08
C PHE A 70 -12.62 3.22 -4.73
N MET A 71 -12.35 3.97 -3.64
CA MET A 71 -11.00 4.22 -3.14
C MET A 71 -10.26 2.92 -2.85
N VAL A 72 -10.88 2.00 -2.11
CA VAL A 72 -10.28 0.71 -1.74
C VAL A 72 -9.99 -0.14 -2.96
N TYR A 73 -10.90 -0.18 -3.96
CA TYR A 73 -10.64 -0.87 -5.22
C TYR A 73 -9.43 -0.27 -5.95
N LEU A 74 -9.40 1.05 -6.09
CA LEU A 74 -8.30 1.72 -6.78
C LEU A 74 -6.96 1.46 -6.08
N THR A 75 -6.90 1.64 -4.77
CA THR A 75 -5.67 1.46 -3.98
C THR A 75 -5.23 0.00 -3.93
N SER A 76 -6.17 -0.96 -4.05
CA SER A 76 -5.83 -2.38 -4.10
C SER A 76 -4.91 -2.72 -5.26
N ILE A 77 -5.10 -2.07 -6.42
CA ILE A 77 -4.24 -2.26 -7.60
C ILE A 77 -2.80 -1.81 -7.29
N PHE A 78 -2.64 -0.66 -6.65
CA PHE A 78 -1.32 -0.17 -6.22
C PHE A 78 -0.70 -1.10 -5.18
N SER A 79 -1.49 -1.55 -4.21
CA SER A 79 -1.06 -2.48 -3.17
C SER A 79 -0.55 -3.81 -3.75
N VAL A 80 -1.22 -4.36 -4.78
CA VAL A 80 -0.76 -5.54 -5.52
C VAL A 80 0.60 -5.28 -6.17
N ILE A 81 0.75 -4.17 -6.90
CA ILE A 81 2.01 -3.80 -7.57
C ILE A 81 3.14 -3.64 -6.54
N TYR A 82 2.88 -2.93 -5.44
CA TYR A 82 3.87 -2.70 -4.39
C TYR A 82 4.24 -3.98 -3.65
N SER A 83 3.29 -4.88 -3.41
CA SER A 83 3.55 -6.18 -2.79
C SER A 83 4.43 -7.05 -3.68
N ILE A 84 4.08 -7.19 -4.95
CA ILE A 84 4.89 -7.93 -5.94
C ILE A 84 6.29 -7.33 -6.03
N GLY A 85 6.41 -5.99 -6.12
CA GLY A 85 7.68 -5.29 -6.17
C GLY A 85 8.53 -5.49 -4.91
N TYR A 86 7.92 -5.50 -3.73
CA TYR A 86 8.60 -5.79 -2.47
C TYR A 86 9.18 -7.20 -2.47
N TRP A 87 8.36 -8.22 -2.77
CA TRP A 87 8.82 -9.61 -2.75
C TRP A 87 9.82 -9.92 -3.86
N TYR A 88 9.71 -9.25 -5.01
CA TYR A 88 10.74 -9.27 -6.04
C TYR A 88 12.09 -8.73 -5.53
N ALA A 89 12.07 -7.60 -4.82
CA ALA A 89 13.28 -7.02 -4.25
C ALA A 89 13.88 -7.89 -3.13
N VAL A 90 13.05 -8.53 -2.31
CA VAL A 90 13.48 -9.46 -1.25
C VAL A 90 14.03 -10.78 -1.82
N ASN A 91 13.55 -11.21 -2.99
CA ASN A 91 14.02 -12.40 -3.68
C ASN A 91 15.22 -12.13 -4.59
N ASP A 92 16.14 -11.25 -4.20
CA ASP A 92 17.34 -10.88 -4.96
C ASP A 92 17.06 -10.50 -6.43
N MET A 93 15.90 -9.90 -6.70
CA MET A 93 15.46 -9.54 -8.05
C MET A 93 15.35 -10.74 -9.01
N SER A 94 15.26 -11.96 -8.47
CA SER A 94 14.90 -13.17 -9.20
C SER A 94 13.37 -13.30 -9.26
N PHE A 95 12.82 -13.35 -10.47
CA PHE A 95 11.38 -13.44 -10.66
C PHE A 95 10.91 -14.89 -10.61
N GLU A 96 10.21 -15.26 -9.54
CA GLU A 96 9.60 -16.58 -9.36
C GLU A 96 8.07 -16.48 -9.31
N ILE A 97 7.39 -17.55 -9.73
CA ILE A 97 5.92 -17.56 -9.83
C ILE A 97 5.23 -17.25 -8.49
N TRP A 98 5.84 -17.63 -7.37
CA TRP A 98 5.28 -17.37 -6.05
C TRP A 98 5.24 -15.88 -5.70
N ILE A 99 6.11 -15.06 -6.30
CA ILE A 99 6.12 -13.60 -6.11
C ILE A 99 4.81 -13.00 -6.63
N LEU A 100 4.26 -13.52 -7.73
CA LEU A 100 2.95 -13.08 -8.21
C LEU A 100 1.83 -13.42 -7.21
N PHE A 101 1.90 -14.58 -6.57
CA PHE A 101 0.91 -14.98 -5.56
C PHE A 101 0.93 -14.08 -4.32
N THR A 102 2.04 -13.42 -4.01
CA THR A 102 2.09 -12.45 -2.90
C THR A 102 1.15 -11.27 -3.13
N GLY A 103 0.87 -10.92 -4.38
CA GLY A 103 -0.12 -9.89 -4.75
C GLY A 103 -1.55 -10.24 -4.33
N LEU A 104 -1.86 -11.50 -4.05
CA LEU A 104 -3.18 -11.91 -3.56
C LEU A 104 -3.43 -11.47 -2.11
N ILE A 105 -2.38 -11.24 -1.31
CA ILE A 105 -2.52 -10.81 0.08
C ILE A 105 -3.18 -9.41 0.17
N PRO A 106 -2.67 -8.37 -0.54
CA PRO A 106 -3.37 -7.09 -0.65
C PRO A 106 -4.82 -7.17 -1.11
N PHE A 107 -5.11 -8.09 -2.04
CA PHE A 107 -6.46 -8.29 -2.55
C PHE A 107 -7.39 -8.84 -1.46
N PHE A 108 -6.93 -9.83 -0.70
CA PHE A 108 -7.66 -10.37 0.45
C PHE A 108 -7.94 -9.29 1.49
N ILE A 109 -6.94 -8.49 1.86
CA ILE A 109 -7.10 -7.37 2.81
C ILE A 109 -8.14 -6.37 2.28
N SER A 110 -8.04 -5.99 1.01
CA SER A 110 -8.99 -5.06 0.38
C SER A 110 -10.42 -5.61 0.38
N SER A 111 -10.59 -6.91 0.12
CA SER A 111 -11.89 -7.59 0.20
C SER A 111 -12.51 -7.52 1.60
N LEU A 112 -11.70 -7.72 2.65
CA LEU A 112 -12.16 -7.58 4.04
C LEU A 112 -12.64 -6.16 4.36
N ILE A 113 -11.91 -5.14 3.89
CA ILE A 113 -12.30 -3.73 4.08
C ILE A 113 -13.62 -3.44 3.36
N ILE A 114 -13.78 -3.90 2.12
CA ILE A 114 -15.01 -3.73 1.35
C ILE A 114 -16.18 -4.43 2.06
N ARG A 115 -15.97 -5.66 2.54
CA ARG A 115 -16.99 -6.38 3.31
C ARG A 115 -17.42 -5.59 4.54
N TYR A 116 -16.46 -5.10 5.33
CA TYR A 116 -16.74 -4.23 6.48
C TYR A 116 -17.57 -3.00 6.10
N LEU A 117 -17.19 -2.31 5.02
CA LEU A 117 -17.94 -1.17 4.51
C LEU A 117 -19.36 -1.53 4.10
N ILE A 118 -19.59 -2.73 3.57
CA ILE A 118 -20.91 -3.20 3.14
C ILE A 118 -21.80 -3.54 4.34
N THR A 119 -21.28 -4.22 5.38
CA THR A 119 -22.09 -4.79 6.47
C THR A 119 -22.28 -3.87 7.66
N ASP A 120 -21.29 -3.02 7.98
CA ASP A 120 -21.20 -2.36 9.29
C ASP A 120 -21.39 -0.82 9.22
N ASN A 121 -21.81 -0.28 8.07
CA ASN A 121 -22.18 1.13 7.82
C ASN A 121 -23.35 1.23 6.83
#